data_AF-A0A958R4F6-F1
#
_entry.id   AF-A0A958R4F6-F1
#
_cell.length_a   1.000
_cell.length_b   1.000
_cell.length_c   1.000
_cell.angle_alpha   90.00
_cell.angle_beta   90.00
_cell.angle_gamma   90.00
#
_symmetry.space_group_name_H-M   'P 1'
#
loop_
_entity.id
_entity.type
_entity.pdbx_description
1 polymer ?
#
loop_
_entity_poly.entity_id
_entity_poly.type
_entity_poly.pdbx_seq_one_letter_code
_entity_poly.pdbx_strand_id
1 'polypeptide(L)'
;MKTHDDNNNPLSFEYGLSSFRNIQHVVIQELPENAPPGLLPQSVTVVLQDKLVNSVKPGDRVQMIGIYKLVGGVQSKEKGIFRPYFVCLSVKQLS
;
A
#
# COMPACT_ATOMS: atom_id res chain seq x y z
N MET A 1 -13.96 16.04 -11.35
CA MET A 1 -13.06 15.59 -12.43
C MET A 1 -13.07 16.72 -13.46
N LYS A 2 -11.94 17.39 -13.69
CA LYS A 2 -11.90 18.48 -14.68
C LYS A 2 -12.20 17.85 -16.05
N THR A 3 -13.25 18.31 -16.71
CA THR A 3 -13.63 17.89 -18.07
C THR A 3 -13.02 18.77 -19.14
N HIS A 4 -12.36 19.86 -18.74
CA HIS A 4 -11.72 20.83 -19.62
C HIS A 4 -10.34 21.22 -19.06
N ASP A 5 -9.43 21.60 -19.95
CA ASP A 5 -8.12 22.15 -19.60
C ASP A 5 -8.23 23.61 -19.11
N ASP A 6 -7.10 24.22 -18.78
CA ASP A 6 -7.07 25.61 -18.29
C ASP A 6 -7.41 26.66 -19.39
N ASN A 7 -7.44 26.24 -20.66
CA ASN A 7 -7.86 27.04 -21.82
C ASN A 7 -9.30 26.73 -22.27
N ASN A 8 -10.06 25.97 -21.47
CA ASN A 8 -11.44 25.56 -21.74
C ASN A 8 -11.61 24.59 -22.95
N ASN A 9 -10.56 23.87 -23.34
CA ASN A 9 -10.66 22.78 -24.32
C ASN A 9 -11.13 21.49 -23.63
N PRO A 10 -11.95 20.65 -24.28
CA PRO A 10 -12.43 19.40 -23.68
C PRO A 10 -11.29 18.39 -23.48
N LEU A 11 -11.26 17.76 -22.31
CA LEU A 11 -10.37 16.65 -21.99
C LEU A 11 -11.10 15.32 -22.21
N SER A 12 -10.47 14.39 -22.90
CA SER A 12 -10.95 13.03 -23.08
C SER A 12 -9.88 12.02 -22.64
N PHE A 13 -10.30 10.87 -22.14
CA PHE A 13 -9.39 9.82 -21.70
C PHE A 13 -9.06 8.88 -22.85
N GLU A 14 -7.78 8.78 -23.18
CA GLU A 14 -7.27 7.78 -24.12
C GLU A 14 -6.70 6.60 -23.32
N TYR A 15 -7.56 5.64 -23.01
CA TYR A 15 -7.18 4.46 -22.22
C TYR A 15 -6.05 3.65 -22.89
N GLY A 16 -5.99 3.62 -24.23
CA GLY A 16 -4.98 2.86 -24.98
C GLY A 16 -3.56 3.40 -24.86
N LEU A 17 -3.39 4.69 -24.58
CA LEU A 17 -2.08 5.33 -24.34
C LEU A 17 -1.76 5.49 -22.85
N SER A 18 -2.69 5.12 -21.97
CA SER A 18 -2.53 5.25 -20.53
C SER A 18 -1.74 4.07 -19.97
N SER A 19 -0.81 4.33 -19.06
CA SER A 19 -0.08 3.29 -18.35
C SER A 19 -0.76 2.94 -17.03
N PHE A 20 -0.96 1.64 -16.78
CA PHE A 20 -1.58 1.13 -15.55
C PHE A 20 -0.59 0.29 -14.75
N ARG A 21 -0.75 0.31 -13.42
CA ARG A 21 0.05 -0.49 -12.47
C ARG A 21 -0.87 -1.27 -11.55
N ASN A 22 -0.55 -2.54 -11.34
CA ASN A 22 -1.23 -3.37 -10.35
C ASN A 22 -0.77 -2.99 -8.94
N ILE A 23 -1.73 -2.85 -8.04
CA ILE A 23 -1.51 -2.55 -6.63
C ILE A 23 -2.35 -3.52 -5.80
N GLN A 24 -1.74 -4.12 -4.78
CA GLN A 24 -2.44 -4.96 -3.82
C GLN A 24 -2.10 -4.49 -2.41
N HIS A 25 -3.12 -4.40 -1.56
CA HIS A 25 -2.97 -4.12 -0.14
C HIS A 25 -3.06 -5.43 0.62
N VAL A 26 -2.08 -5.67 1.49
CA VAL A 26 -2.06 -6.81 2.41
C VAL A 26 -1.82 -6.32 3.84
N VAL A 27 -2.33 -7.04 4.81
CA VAL A 27 -2.10 -6.76 6.23
C VAL A 27 -1.17 -7.83 6.77
N ILE A 28 -0.03 -7.40 7.31
CA ILE A 28 0.94 -8.29 7.95
C ILE A 28 0.83 -8.11 9.44
N GLN A 29 0.76 -9.24 10.14
CA GLN A 29 0.70 -9.30 11.59
C GLN A 29 2.04 -9.81 12.14
N GLU A 30 2.40 -9.36 13.33
CA GLU A 30 3.52 -9.92 14.07
C GLU A 30 3.38 -11.44 14.25
N LEU A 31 4.53 -12.12 14.26
CA LEU A 31 4.57 -13.54 14.54
C LEU A 31 4.11 -13.80 15.99
N PRO A 32 3.20 -14.77 16.23
CA PRO A 32 2.66 -15.03 17.56
C PRO A 32 3.75 -15.40 18.57
N GLU A 33 4.83 -16.04 18.13
CA GLU A 33 5.99 -16.36 18.96
C GLU A 33 6.75 -15.13 19.51
N ASN A 34 6.60 -13.96 18.87
CA ASN A 34 7.25 -12.72 19.29
C ASN A 34 6.30 -11.78 20.04
N ALA A 35 5.00 -12.10 20.09
CA ALA A 35 4.02 -11.24 20.72
C ALA A 35 4.12 -11.32 22.26
N PRO A 36 4.15 -10.19 22.98
CA PRO A 36 4.17 -10.20 24.44
C PRO A 36 2.86 -10.79 25.00
N PRO A 37 2.94 -11.63 26.05
CA PRO A 37 1.76 -12.28 26.61
C PRO A 37 0.78 -11.25 27.15
N GLY A 38 -0.50 -11.41 26.79
CA GLY A 38 -1.60 -10.56 27.25
C GLY A 38 -1.90 -9.34 26.38
N LEU A 39 -1.15 -9.07 25.31
CA LEU A 39 -1.45 -8.03 24.33
C LEU A 39 -2.01 -8.60 23.02
N LEU A 40 -2.76 -7.77 22.29
CA LEU A 40 -3.18 -8.09 20.93
C LEU A 40 -2.01 -7.91 19.96
N PRO A 41 -1.77 -8.85 19.02
CA PRO A 41 -0.71 -8.72 18.03
C PRO A 41 -0.85 -7.45 17.20
N GLN A 42 0.26 -6.76 16.94
CA GLN A 42 0.22 -5.56 16.10
C GLN A 42 0.22 -5.95 14.62
N SER A 43 -0.35 -5.06 13.80
CA SER A 43 -0.41 -5.25 12.36
C SER A 43 -0.04 -3.99 11.60
N VAL A 44 0.48 -4.18 10.38
CA VAL A 44 0.88 -3.10 9.47
C VAL A 44 0.28 -3.34 8.08
N THR A 45 -0.18 -2.28 7.45
CA THR A 45 -0.66 -2.33 6.06
C THR A 45 0.52 -2.20 5.11
N VAL A 46 0.68 -3.20 4.24
CA VAL A 46 1.73 -3.26 3.23
C VAL A 46 1.12 -3.10 1.83
N VAL A 47 1.80 -2.32 0.99
CA VAL A 47 1.45 -2.09 -0.41
C VAL A 47 2.42 -2.89 -1.28
N LEU A 48 1.88 -3.84 -2.05
CA LEU A 48 2.58 -4.60 -3.07
C LEU A 48 2.27 -3.99 -4.44
N GLN A 49 3.29 -3.87 -5.30
CA GLN A 49 3.18 -3.23 -6.61
C GLN A 49 3.78 -4.10 -7.71
N ASP A 50 3.27 -3.93 -8.93
CA ASP A 50 3.78 -4.57 -10.14
C ASP A 50 3.91 -6.10 -9.98
N LYS A 51 5.15 -6.63 -10.00
CA LYS A 51 5.47 -8.06 -9.93
C LYS A 51 5.30 -8.67 -8.55
N LEU A 52 5.19 -7.86 -7.51
CA LEU A 52 5.00 -8.34 -6.14
C LEU A 52 3.53 -8.65 -5.84
N VAL A 53 2.61 -8.27 -6.72
CA VAL A 53 1.20 -8.61 -6.59
C VAL A 53 1.03 -10.13 -6.67
N ASN A 54 0.21 -10.68 -5.77
CA ASN A 54 -0.03 -12.12 -5.57
C ASN A 54 1.20 -12.93 -5.15
N SER A 55 2.29 -12.29 -4.70
CA SER A 55 3.48 -12.99 -4.19
C SER A 55 3.29 -13.64 -2.82
N VAL A 56 2.21 -13.29 -2.11
CA VAL A 56 1.90 -13.78 -0.76
C VAL A 56 0.44 -14.20 -0.66
N LYS A 57 0.17 -15.21 0.16
CA LYS A 57 -1.17 -15.68 0.50
C LYS A 57 -1.45 -15.52 2.00
N PRO A 58 -2.72 -15.43 2.41
CA PRO A 58 -3.07 -15.43 3.82
C PRO A 58 -2.53 -16.70 4.51
N GLY A 59 -1.84 -16.52 5.63
CA GLY A 59 -1.20 -17.60 6.38
C GLY A 59 0.30 -17.78 6.09
N ASP A 60 0.83 -17.16 5.03
CA ASP A 60 2.26 -17.23 4.72
C ASP A 60 3.09 -16.51 5.80
N ARG A 61 4.22 -17.13 6.17
CA ARG A 61 5.27 -16.50 6.98
C ARG A 61 6.23 -15.79 6.05
N VAL A 62 6.33 -14.47 6.16
CA VAL A 62 7.05 -13.64 5.20
C VAL A 62 7.95 -12.63 5.87
N GLN A 63 9.12 -12.41 5.27
CA GLN A 63 10.02 -11.30 5.56
C GLN A 63 9.91 -10.29 4.41
N MET A 64 9.58 -9.05 4.74
CA MET A 64 9.44 -7.97 3.75
C MET A 64 10.44 -6.85 4.01
N ILE A 65 11.00 -6.31 2.93
CA ILE A 65 11.87 -5.14 2.96
C ILE A 65 11.21 -4.04 2.15
N GLY A 66 11.20 -2.82 2.67
CA GLY A 66 10.43 -1.74 2.08
C GLY A 66 10.62 -0.41 2.79
N ILE A 67 9.84 0.58 2.35
CA ILE A 67 9.91 1.96 2.83
C ILE A 67 8.62 2.27 3.58
N TYR A 68 8.76 2.68 4.84
CA TYR A 68 7.63 3.18 5.63
C TYR A 68 7.33 4.64 5.25
N LYS A 69 6.12 4.89 4.76
CA LYS A 69 5.68 6.22 4.30
C LYS A 69 4.41 6.63 5.00
N LEU A 70 4.31 7.91 5.31
CA LEU A 70 3.07 8.52 5.77
C LEU A 70 2.34 9.11 4.58
N VAL A 71 1.14 8.62 4.29
CA VAL A 71 0.31 9.18 3.21
C VAL A 71 -0.71 10.10 3.85
N GLY A 72 -0.60 11.39 3.56
CA GLY A 72 -1.57 12.40 3.94
C GLY A 72 -2.71 12.44 2.92
N GLY A 73 -3.96 12.34 3.38
CA GLY A 73 -5.12 12.70 2.58
C GLY A 73 -5.29 14.22 2.48
N VAL A 74 -6.22 14.67 1.65
CA VAL A 74 -6.56 16.11 1.54
C VAL A 74 -6.92 16.70 2.91
N GLN A 75 -7.55 15.92 3.79
CA GLN A 75 -7.90 16.31 5.16
C GLN A 75 -6.75 16.18 6.19
N SER A 76 -5.63 15.54 5.84
CA SER A 76 -4.51 15.31 6.76
C SER A 76 -3.71 16.57 7.05
N LYS A 77 -3.78 17.59 6.18
CA LYS A 77 -3.10 18.89 6.39
C LYS A 77 -3.67 19.67 7.58
N GLU A 78 -4.95 19.51 7.88
CA GLU A 78 -5.62 20.27 8.95
C GLU A 78 -5.61 19.54 10.29
N LYS A 79 -5.72 18.20 10.28
CA LYS A 79 -5.82 17.40 11.51
C LYS A 79 -4.50 16.79 11.99
N GLY A 80 -3.44 16.81 11.17
CA GLY A 80 -2.14 16.19 11.49
C GLY A 80 -2.19 14.66 11.61
N ILE A 81 -3.28 14.02 11.20
CA ILE A 81 -3.45 12.57 11.25
C ILE A 81 -3.03 11.98 9.91
N PHE A 82 -2.01 11.12 9.95
CA PHE A 82 -1.48 10.41 8.78
C PHE A 82 -1.72 8.91 8.92
N ARG A 83 -2.10 8.27 7.81
CA ARG A 83 -2.15 6.82 7.75
C ARG A 83 -0.80 6.30 7.28
N PRO A 84 -0.14 5.42 8.06
CA PRO A 84 1.10 4.83 7.60
C PRO A 84 0.85 3.74 6.56
N TYR A 85 1.73 3.68 5.58
CA TYR A 85 1.80 2.63 4.58
C TYR A 85 3.23 2.13 4.49
N PHE A 86 3.40 0.81 4.46
CA PHE A 86 4.68 0.21 4.14
C PHE A 86 4.71 -0.17 2.65
N VAL A 87 5.53 0.51 1.86
CA VAL A 87 5.70 0.18 0.44
C VAL A 87 6.74 -0.91 0.32
N CYS A 88 6.32 -2.10 -0.10
CA CYS A 88 7.21 -3.25 -0.22
C CYS A 88 8.09 -3.12 -1.47
N LEU A 89 9.38 -3.43 -1.29
CA LEU A 89 10.38 -3.53 -2.36
C LEU A 89 10.78 -4.98 -2.62
N SER A 90 10.77 -5.82 -1.59
CA SER A 90 11.12 -7.24 -1.70
C SER A 90 10.36 -8.08 -0.66
N VAL A 91 9.96 -9.28 -1.07
CA VAL A 91 9.31 -10.30 -0.25
C VAL A 91 10.15 -11.57 -0.28
N LYS A 92 10.36 -12.18 0.88
CA LYS A 92 10.94 -13.51 1.05
C LYS A 92 10.00 -14.35 1.93
N GLN A 93 9.63 -15.53 1.47
CA GLN A 93 8.91 -16.50 2.30
C GLN A 93 9.89 -17.19 3.26
N LEU A 94 9.48 -17.35 4.52
CA LEU A 94 10.25 -17.98 5.59
C LEU A 94 9.94 -19.48 5.75
N SER A 95 8.96 -19.99 5.00
CA SER A 95 8.65 -21.41 4.82
C SER A 95 8.22 -21.67 3.38
#